data_AF-A0A2V8E2N5-F1
#
_entry.id   AF-A0A2V8E2N5-F1
#
_cell.length_a   1.000
_cell.length_b   1.000
_cell.length_c   1.000
_cell.angle_alpha   90.00
_cell.angle_beta   90.00
_cell.angle_gamma   90.00
#
_symmetry.space_group_name_H-M   'P 1'
#
loop_
_entity.id
_entity.type
_entity.pdbx_description
1 polymer ?
#
loop_
_entity_poly.entity_id
_entity_poly.type
_entity_poly.pdbx_seq_one_letter_code
_entity_poly.pdbx_strand_id
1 'polypeptide(L)'
;MFALGIAGLIGGGLTVRAAQQRGAGGVALDADDIGGVVTSAKGPEAGVWVVAETTTLPTKFRKIVVTDSQGRYVVPDLPRATYSIWVRGYGLVDSKPVTASPGATVNLQAQVAPTPQAAAAIYPANYWYALIKVPDASEFPGTGPQGNGIAPGMKTQADWITQMKDGCQLCHQLGNRPTRELPASLASIRPSTAAWERRLLSGQRGPQMTAALNRFGKDRALAMFADWSDRITAGEVPPQPPRPEGLERNLVLSEWDWGGATSYIHDQVATDKRNPRLNANQKVYGVDFTADQLVWVDPVEHTAGGMKIPVLATGASPYMPQKVETPSPYFGEDLIWNNPVNPHNPMMDQRERVWMTAAVRGLSNPSNCTSADNPYAKYFPLERSSRQAAVYDPRTGQIVPV
;
A
#
# COMPACT_ATOMS: atom_id res chain seq x y z
N MET A 1 27.74 60.14 76.15
CA MET A 1 28.21 58.83 75.68
C MET A 1 27.33 58.39 74.52
N PHE A 2 27.96 58.15 73.37
CA PHE A 2 27.56 57.40 72.17
C PHE A 2 26.06 57.27 71.80
N ALA A 3 25.68 57.72 70.60
CA ALA A 3 25.76 56.86 69.39
C ALA A 3 25.30 57.62 68.13
N LEU A 4 26.16 57.63 67.10
CA LEU A 4 25.80 57.89 65.70
C LEU A 4 24.99 56.70 65.15
N GLY A 5 23.93 56.97 64.38
CA GLY A 5 23.20 55.98 63.58
C GLY A 5 23.14 56.42 62.12
N ILE A 6 23.94 55.76 61.29
CA ILE A 6 24.16 55.99 59.86
C ILE A 6 22.94 55.53 59.04
N ALA A 7 22.54 56.36 58.07
CA ALA A 7 21.54 56.03 57.06
C ALA A 7 22.11 55.04 56.02
N GLY A 8 21.47 53.88 55.87
CA GLY A 8 21.77 52.89 54.83
C GLY A 8 20.63 52.78 53.83
N LEU A 9 20.82 53.34 52.62
CA LEU A 9 19.97 53.12 51.45
C LEU A 9 20.30 51.73 50.87
N ILE A 10 19.36 50.78 50.97
CA ILE A 10 19.47 49.48 50.29
C ILE A 10 18.93 49.65 48.87
N GLY A 11 19.84 49.71 47.90
CA GLY A 11 19.52 49.58 46.47
C GLY A 11 19.17 48.13 46.14
N GLY A 12 17.87 47.82 46.06
CA GLY A 12 17.39 46.54 45.51
C GLY A 12 17.58 46.51 44.01
N GLY A 13 18.63 45.85 43.53
CA GLY A 13 18.81 45.54 42.12
C GLY A 13 17.75 44.56 41.64
N LEU A 14 16.76 45.07 40.88
CA LEU A 14 15.87 44.25 40.07
C LEU A 14 16.70 43.54 39.00
N THR A 15 17.07 42.29 39.26
CA THR A 15 17.55 41.38 38.22
C THR A 15 16.35 41.01 37.36
N VAL A 16 16.16 41.75 36.26
CA VAL A 16 15.28 41.33 35.17
C VAL A 16 15.90 40.05 34.59
N ARG A 17 15.44 38.89 35.07
CA ARG A 17 15.57 37.65 34.30
C ARG A 17 14.83 37.92 33.00
N ALA A 18 15.59 38.13 31.92
CA ALA A 18 15.07 37.99 30.58
C ALA A 18 14.60 36.53 30.46
N ALA A 19 13.33 36.29 30.79
CA ALA A 19 12.61 35.16 30.25
C ALA A 19 12.73 35.31 28.74
N GLN A 20 13.58 34.49 28.12
CA GLN A 20 13.49 34.25 26.69
C GLN A 20 12.03 33.87 26.43
N GLN A 21 11.28 34.78 25.82
CA GLN A 21 10.00 34.46 25.23
C GLN A 21 10.28 33.30 24.27
N ARG A 22 9.89 32.08 24.65
CA ARG A 22 9.61 31.02 23.69
C ARG A 22 8.65 31.67 22.69
N GLY A 23 9.12 31.89 21.47
CA GLY A 23 8.27 32.45 20.42
C GLY A 23 6.95 31.70 20.37
N ALA A 24 5.86 32.41 20.16
CA ALA A 24 4.47 31.92 20.21
C ALA A 24 4.11 30.85 19.13
N GLY A 25 5.07 30.06 18.67
CA GLY A 25 4.93 28.98 17.69
C GLY A 25 5.85 27.77 17.95
N GLY A 26 6.49 27.68 19.12
CA GLY A 26 7.30 26.51 19.48
C GLY A 26 6.42 25.30 19.80
N VAL A 27 6.64 24.18 19.12
CA VAL A 27 6.01 22.90 19.43
C VAL A 27 6.77 22.25 20.59
N ALA A 28 6.06 21.62 21.53
CA ALA A 28 6.70 20.85 22.58
C ALA A 28 7.27 19.57 21.98
N LEU A 29 8.56 19.32 22.19
CA LEU A 29 9.29 18.16 21.69
C LEU A 29 10.07 17.54 22.85
N ASP A 30 10.18 16.22 22.86
CA ASP A 30 11.21 15.50 23.60
C ASP A 30 12.41 15.14 22.70
N ALA A 31 13.26 14.21 23.16
CA ALA A 31 14.54 13.92 22.52
C ALA A 31 14.42 13.04 21.27
N ASP A 32 13.33 12.30 21.13
CA ASP A 32 13.05 11.41 20.02
C ASP A 32 11.96 11.93 19.05
N ASP A 33 11.48 13.15 19.30
CA ASP A 33 10.57 13.87 18.40
C ASP A 33 11.30 14.68 17.30
N ILE A 34 10.63 14.90 16.17
CA ILE A 34 10.93 16.03 15.27
C ILE A 34 9.66 16.84 15.06
N GLY A 35 9.73 18.16 15.20
CA GLY A 35 8.54 18.98 14.98
C GLY A 35 8.83 20.38 14.47
N GLY A 36 7.78 21.14 14.22
CA GLY A 36 7.89 22.50 13.71
C GLY A 36 6.59 22.98 13.10
N VAL A 37 6.69 23.95 12.20
CA VAL A 37 5.55 24.55 11.49
C VAL A 37 5.72 24.41 9.98
N VAL A 38 4.63 24.09 9.30
CA VAL A 38 4.53 24.11 7.84
C VAL A 38 3.83 25.37 7.38
N THR A 39 4.48 26.12 6.50
CA THR A 39 3.92 27.31 5.86
C THR A 39 4.04 27.24 4.35
N SER A 40 3.23 28.01 3.63
CA SER A 40 3.38 28.28 2.20
C SER A 40 3.21 29.78 1.94
N ALA A 41 3.20 30.17 0.66
CA ALA A 41 2.83 31.52 0.23
C ALA A 41 1.41 31.95 0.69
N LYS A 42 0.56 31.01 1.12
CA LYS A 42 -0.78 31.28 1.65
C LYS A 42 -0.86 31.32 3.18
N GLY A 43 0.28 31.21 3.88
CA GLY A 43 0.34 31.14 5.35
C GLY A 43 0.48 29.71 5.87
N PRO A 44 0.11 29.43 7.12
CA PRO A 44 0.20 28.09 7.71
C PRO A 44 -0.64 27.06 6.95
N GLU A 45 -0.08 25.89 6.69
CA GLU A 45 -0.76 24.80 5.97
C GLU A 45 -1.39 23.82 6.95
N ALA A 46 -2.70 23.89 7.11
CA ALA A 46 -3.45 22.93 7.92
C ALA A 46 -3.81 21.65 7.15
N GLY A 47 -3.82 20.51 7.84
CA GLY A 47 -4.22 19.23 7.27
C GLY A 47 -3.31 18.75 6.15
N VAL A 48 -2.01 19.03 6.23
CA VAL A 48 -1.01 18.47 5.31
C VAL A 48 -0.16 17.42 6.02
N TRP A 49 0.34 16.45 5.27
CA TRP A 49 1.17 15.38 5.79
C TRP A 49 2.63 15.81 5.85
N VAL A 50 3.25 15.67 7.02
CA VAL A 50 4.70 15.71 7.15
C VAL A 50 5.22 14.28 7.17
N VAL A 51 6.09 13.96 6.23
CA VAL A 51 6.66 12.64 6.03
C VAL A 51 8.12 12.68 6.44
N ALA A 52 8.49 11.90 7.46
CA ALA A 52 9.88 11.63 7.82
C ALA A 52 10.25 10.22 7.31
N GLU A 53 11.14 10.15 6.32
CA GLU A 53 11.56 8.88 5.69
C GLU A 53 13.05 8.63 5.92
N THR A 54 13.41 7.37 6.19
CA THR A 54 14.81 6.93 6.29
C THR A 54 15.03 5.57 5.64
N THR A 55 16.21 5.39 5.05
CA THR A 55 16.73 4.12 4.53
C THR A 55 17.93 3.62 5.32
N THR A 56 18.24 4.26 6.46
CA THR A 56 19.41 3.91 7.30
C THR A 56 19.09 2.89 8.39
N LEU A 57 17.80 2.60 8.61
CA LEU A 57 17.35 1.46 9.43
C LEU A 57 17.43 0.16 8.60
N PRO A 58 17.43 -1.02 9.26
CA PRO A 58 17.53 -2.30 8.55
C PRO A 58 16.44 -2.55 7.50
N THR A 59 15.28 -1.92 7.63
CA THR A 59 14.32 -1.76 6.53
C THR A 59 13.96 -0.29 6.32
N LYS A 60 13.55 0.04 5.09
CA LYS A 60 13.05 1.38 4.77
C LYS A 60 11.86 1.69 5.66
N PHE A 61 11.91 2.86 6.30
CA PHE A 61 10.93 3.28 7.28
C PHE A 61 10.45 4.69 6.97
N ARG A 62 9.16 4.94 7.15
CA ARG A 62 8.61 6.29 7.20
C ARG A 62 7.61 6.45 8.32
N LYS A 63 7.64 7.61 8.98
CA LYS A 63 6.59 8.05 9.90
C LYS A 63 5.92 9.31 9.34
N ILE A 64 4.59 9.31 9.32
CA ILE A 64 3.77 10.36 8.70
C ILE A 64 2.81 10.90 9.73
N VAL A 65 2.75 12.23 9.84
CA VAL A 65 1.84 12.95 10.73
C VAL A 65 1.10 14.02 9.97
N VAL A 66 0.06 14.57 10.58
CA VAL A 66 -0.77 15.62 9.97
C VAL A 66 -0.60 16.92 10.74
N THR A 67 -0.51 18.05 10.02
CA THR A 67 -0.44 19.36 10.65
C THR A 67 -1.77 19.79 11.25
N ASP A 68 -1.72 20.51 12.37
CA ASP A 68 -2.88 21.11 13.01
C ASP A 68 -3.43 22.35 12.25
N SER A 69 -4.42 23.04 12.83
CA SER A 69 -5.01 24.25 12.21
C SER A 69 -4.05 25.43 12.06
N GLN A 70 -2.92 25.41 12.76
CA GLN A 70 -1.87 26.42 12.71
C GLN A 70 -0.62 25.92 11.95
N GLY A 71 -0.72 24.79 11.25
CA GLY A 71 0.39 24.21 10.49
C GLY A 71 1.44 23.51 11.35
N ARG A 72 1.21 23.34 12.65
CA ARG A 72 2.18 22.71 13.57
C ARG A 72 2.15 21.20 13.45
N TYR A 73 3.29 20.55 13.64
CA TYR A 73 3.41 19.09 13.65
C TYR A 73 4.45 18.61 14.66
N VAL A 74 4.26 17.37 15.11
CA VAL A 74 5.26 16.53 15.80
C VAL A 74 5.25 15.18 15.13
N VAL A 75 6.41 14.69 14.72
CA VAL A 75 6.66 13.30 14.34
C VAL A 75 7.26 12.61 15.57
N PRO A 76 6.47 11.82 16.31
CA PRO A 76 6.89 11.34 17.62
C PRO A 76 7.70 10.05 17.57
N ASP A 77 8.38 9.71 18.65
CA ASP A 77 9.01 8.41 18.91
C ASP A 77 9.82 7.89 17.71
N LEU A 78 10.71 8.72 17.15
CA LEU A 78 11.52 8.34 16.01
C LEU A 78 12.75 7.56 16.45
N PRO A 79 13.02 6.39 15.84
CA PRO A 79 14.30 5.70 16.02
C PRO A 79 15.47 6.61 15.71
N ARG A 80 16.59 6.40 16.42
CA ARG A 80 17.82 7.15 16.16
C ARG A 80 18.34 6.88 14.75
N ALA A 81 18.07 7.81 13.85
CA ALA A 81 18.49 7.79 12.47
C ALA A 81 18.51 9.21 11.91
N THR A 82 18.96 9.33 10.67
CA THR A 82 18.80 10.56 9.88
C THR A 82 17.60 10.39 8.95
N TYR A 83 16.76 11.42 8.89
CA TYR A 83 15.51 11.42 8.14
C TYR A 83 15.52 12.49 7.06
N SER A 84 14.94 12.14 5.91
CA SER A 84 14.50 13.06 4.89
C SER A 84 13.06 13.48 5.20
N ILE A 85 12.84 14.76 5.49
CA ILE A 85 11.56 15.30 5.95
C ILE A 85 10.98 16.23 4.89
N TRP A 86 9.74 15.98 4.50
CA TRP A 86 9.06 16.76 3.46
C TRP A 86 7.55 16.79 3.68
N VAL A 87 6.89 17.67 2.94
CA VAL A 87 5.45 17.94 3.07
C VAL A 87 4.72 17.45 1.82
N ARG A 88 3.61 16.76 2.04
CA ARG A 88 2.59 16.44 1.03
C ARG A 88 1.26 17.03 1.44
N GLY A 89 0.47 17.56 0.52
CA GLY A 89 -0.90 17.97 0.84
C GLY A 89 -1.72 18.28 -0.40
N TYR A 90 -3.01 17.98 -0.40
CA TYR A 90 -3.85 18.25 -1.57
C TYR A 90 -3.90 19.74 -1.88
N GLY A 91 -3.75 20.09 -3.17
CA GLY A 91 -3.58 21.47 -3.62
C GLY A 91 -2.11 21.97 -3.63
N LEU A 92 -1.17 21.12 -3.22
CA LEU A 92 0.27 21.38 -3.20
C LEU A 92 1.00 20.42 -4.14
N VAL A 93 2.28 20.72 -4.42
CA VAL A 93 3.26 19.73 -4.86
C VAL A 93 4.12 19.31 -3.67
N ASP A 94 4.71 18.12 -3.73
CA ASP A 94 5.62 17.65 -2.69
C ASP A 94 6.76 18.67 -2.48
N SER A 95 7.04 19.01 -1.21
CA SER A 95 8.11 19.96 -0.90
C SER A 95 9.48 19.35 -1.18
N LYS A 96 10.50 20.19 -1.31
CA LYS A 96 11.89 19.72 -1.27
C LYS A 96 12.16 19.09 0.11
N PRO A 97 12.77 17.90 0.17
CA PRO A 97 13.10 17.31 1.46
C PRO A 97 14.23 18.04 2.18
N VAL A 98 14.16 18.03 3.52
CA VAL A 98 15.14 18.58 4.44
C VAL A 98 15.64 17.47 5.36
N THR A 99 16.95 17.39 5.56
CA THR A 99 17.55 16.38 6.43
C THR A 99 17.49 16.81 7.90
N ALA A 100 17.05 15.92 8.79
CA ALA A 100 17.09 16.14 10.24
C ALA A 100 17.20 14.83 11.02
N SER A 101 17.48 14.95 12.32
CA SER A 101 17.53 13.84 13.29
C SER A 101 16.61 14.15 14.47
N PRO A 102 16.20 13.12 15.26
CA PRO A 102 15.37 13.34 16.44
C PRO A 102 15.93 14.38 17.41
N GLY A 103 15.04 15.14 18.05
CA GLY A 103 15.30 16.33 18.87
C GLY A 103 15.31 17.65 18.08
N ALA A 104 15.16 17.62 16.76
CA ALA A 104 15.23 18.81 15.91
C ALA A 104 13.89 19.57 15.81
N THR A 105 13.97 20.90 15.78
CA THR A 105 12.87 21.76 15.31
C THR A 105 13.10 22.16 13.86
N VAL A 106 12.19 21.80 12.95
CA VAL A 106 12.31 22.01 11.51
C VAL A 106 11.06 22.70 10.96
N ASN A 107 11.19 23.95 10.56
CA ASN A 107 10.12 24.63 9.82
C ASN A 107 10.20 24.25 8.34
N LEU A 108 9.08 23.85 7.75
CA LEU A 108 9.00 23.35 6.38
C LEU A 108 8.23 24.34 5.50
N GLN A 109 8.72 24.51 4.27
CA GLN A 109 8.04 25.34 3.27
C GLN A 109 7.33 24.44 2.25
N ALA A 110 6.01 24.47 2.29
CA ALA A 110 5.14 23.85 1.31
C ALA A 110 5.08 24.68 0.03
N GLN A 111 4.84 24.00 -1.09
CA GLN A 111 4.76 24.62 -2.41
C GLN A 111 3.35 24.47 -2.97
N VAL A 112 2.65 25.60 -3.17
CA VAL A 112 1.34 25.61 -3.82
C VAL A 112 1.48 25.07 -5.24
N ALA A 113 0.59 24.15 -5.63
CA ALA A 113 0.65 23.58 -6.96
C ALA A 113 0.41 24.66 -8.03
N PRO A 114 1.25 24.73 -9.08
CA PRO A 114 1.14 25.77 -10.10
C PRO A 114 -0.06 25.55 -11.04
N THR A 115 -0.56 24.31 -11.14
CA THR A 115 -1.70 23.94 -11.98
C THR A 115 -2.58 22.88 -11.30
N PRO A 116 -3.85 22.73 -11.71
CA PRO A 116 -4.71 21.64 -11.23
C PRO A 116 -4.10 20.25 -11.48
N GLN A 117 -3.42 20.04 -12.61
CA GLN A 117 -2.75 18.78 -12.94
C GLN A 117 -1.59 18.48 -11.98
N ALA A 118 -0.79 19.50 -11.65
CA ALA A 118 0.28 19.36 -10.67
C ALA A 118 -0.27 19.03 -9.27
N ALA A 119 -1.39 19.64 -8.87
CA ALA A 119 -2.06 19.33 -7.61
C ALA A 119 -2.59 17.88 -7.60
N ALA A 120 -3.22 17.46 -8.69
CA ALA A 120 -3.87 16.15 -8.80
C ALA A 120 -2.89 14.97 -8.89
N ALA A 121 -1.61 15.23 -9.20
CA ALA A 121 -0.58 14.20 -9.32
C ALA A 121 -0.46 13.29 -8.09
N ILE A 122 -0.72 13.85 -6.90
CA ILE A 122 -0.67 13.16 -5.59
C ILE A 122 -2.05 12.73 -5.08
N TYR A 123 -3.14 12.99 -5.82
CA TYR A 123 -4.48 12.60 -5.38
C TYR A 123 -4.62 11.07 -5.35
N PRO A 124 -5.42 10.54 -4.41
CA PRO A 124 -5.62 9.10 -4.27
C PRO A 124 -6.12 8.45 -5.55
N ALA A 125 -5.73 7.19 -5.76
CA ALA A 125 -6.09 6.43 -6.95
C ALA A 125 -7.60 6.35 -7.19
N ASN A 126 -8.41 6.23 -6.13
CA ASN A 126 -9.87 6.17 -6.25
C ASN A 126 -10.49 7.46 -6.82
N TYR A 127 -9.89 8.64 -6.61
CA TYR A 127 -10.38 9.89 -7.21
C TYR A 127 -10.16 9.90 -8.72
N TRP A 128 -8.98 9.44 -9.16
CA TRP A 128 -8.69 9.27 -10.57
C TRP A 128 -9.58 8.22 -11.22
N TYR A 129 -9.80 7.10 -10.52
CA TYR A 129 -10.66 6.03 -11.02
C TYR A 129 -12.12 6.45 -11.12
N ALA A 130 -12.60 7.36 -10.25
CA ALA A 130 -13.96 7.89 -10.31
C ALA A 130 -14.26 8.71 -11.58
N LEU A 131 -13.24 9.13 -12.34
CA LEU A 131 -13.45 9.78 -13.64
C LEU A 131 -13.91 8.80 -14.74
N ILE A 132 -13.81 7.48 -14.50
CA ILE A 132 -14.20 6.47 -15.48
C ILE A 132 -15.71 6.51 -15.72
N LYS A 133 -16.10 6.50 -17.00
CA LYS A 133 -17.52 6.50 -17.39
C LYS A 133 -17.95 5.08 -17.68
N VAL A 134 -18.59 4.44 -16.70
CA VAL A 134 -19.19 3.11 -16.89
C VAL A 134 -20.39 3.19 -17.84
N PRO A 135 -20.76 2.10 -18.55
CA PRO A 135 -21.96 2.07 -19.38
C PRO A 135 -23.21 2.45 -18.58
N ASP A 136 -24.16 3.14 -19.21
CA ASP A 136 -25.38 3.62 -18.57
C ASP A 136 -26.28 2.45 -18.15
N ALA A 137 -27.08 2.65 -17.10
CA ALA A 137 -27.99 1.61 -16.60
C ALA A 137 -28.99 1.11 -17.67
N SER A 138 -29.39 1.98 -18.59
CA SER A 138 -30.28 1.66 -19.71
C SER A 138 -29.64 0.77 -20.79
N GLU A 139 -28.32 0.60 -20.77
CA GLU A 139 -27.63 -0.29 -21.71
C GLU A 139 -27.69 -1.76 -21.29
N PHE A 140 -28.20 -2.08 -20.10
CA PHE A 140 -28.29 -3.45 -19.60
C PHE A 140 -29.71 -4.03 -19.80
N PRO A 141 -29.85 -5.36 -20.01
CA PRO A 141 -28.80 -6.38 -19.96
C PRO A 141 -27.87 -6.37 -21.19
N GLY A 142 -26.69 -6.97 -21.04
CA GLY A 142 -25.77 -7.19 -22.15
C GLY A 142 -26.40 -8.03 -23.26
N THR A 143 -26.15 -7.65 -24.52
CA THR A 143 -26.69 -8.33 -25.72
C THR A 143 -25.60 -8.92 -26.60
N GLY A 144 -24.34 -8.89 -26.15
CA GLY A 144 -23.20 -9.51 -26.81
C GLY A 144 -22.64 -8.70 -27.98
N PRO A 145 -21.65 -9.28 -28.71
CA PRO A 145 -20.90 -8.56 -29.74
C PRO A 145 -21.76 -8.07 -30.93
N GLN A 146 -22.85 -8.75 -31.26
CA GLN A 146 -23.78 -8.30 -32.32
C GLN A 146 -24.82 -7.26 -31.81
N GLY A 147 -24.81 -6.95 -30.52
CA GLY A 147 -25.70 -5.96 -29.89
C GLY A 147 -24.92 -4.78 -29.33
N ASN A 148 -25.11 -4.50 -28.03
CA ASN A 148 -24.45 -3.39 -27.32
C ASN A 148 -22.98 -3.66 -26.94
N GLY A 149 -22.42 -4.81 -27.33
CA GLY A 149 -21.04 -5.19 -27.04
C GLY A 149 -20.77 -5.56 -25.57
N ILE A 150 -21.78 -5.49 -24.69
CA ILE A 150 -21.68 -5.93 -23.29
C ILE A 150 -21.97 -7.42 -23.21
N ALA A 151 -21.18 -8.15 -22.42
CA ALA A 151 -21.33 -9.59 -22.25
C ALA A 151 -22.74 -9.95 -21.78
N PRO A 152 -23.41 -10.96 -22.38
CA PRO A 152 -24.78 -11.34 -22.01
C PRO A 152 -24.97 -11.76 -20.54
N GLY A 153 -23.87 -12.11 -19.86
CA GLY A 153 -23.87 -12.43 -18.43
C GLY A 153 -24.06 -11.21 -17.52
N MET A 154 -23.78 -10.00 -18.00
CA MET A 154 -24.00 -8.76 -17.24
C MET A 154 -25.46 -8.33 -17.38
N LYS A 155 -26.23 -8.49 -16.30
CA LYS A 155 -27.67 -8.21 -16.29
C LYS A 155 -27.98 -6.79 -15.89
N THR A 156 -27.09 -6.16 -15.11
CA THR A 156 -27.25 -4.81 -14.58
C THR A 156 -25.94 -4.02 -14.61
N GLN A 157 -26.01 -2.70 -14.51
CA GLN A 157 -24.84 -1.84 -14.30
C GLN A 157 -24.09 -2.20 -13.00
N ALA A 158 -24.80 -2.72 -11.99
CA ALA A 158 -24.17 -3.19 -10.75
C ALA A 158 -23.25 -4.39 -11.00
N ASP A 159 -23.57 -5.29 -11.93
CA ASP A 159 -22.68 -6.40 -12.32
C ASP A 159 -21.38 -5.88 -12.94
N TRP A 160 -21.48 -4.84 -13.78
CA TRP A 160 -20.33 -4.17 -14.38
C TRP A 160 -19.43 -3.53 -13.32
N ILE A 161 -20.03 -2.76 -12.40
CA ILE A 161 -19.32 -2.09 -11.30
C ILE A 161 -18.67 -3.13 -10.37
N THR A 162 -19.37 -4.22 -10.07
CA THR A 162 -18.84 -5.32 -9.24
C THR A 162 -17.63 -5.97 -9.92
N GLN A 163 -17.71 -6.26 -11.22
CA GLN A 163 -16.60 -6.83 -11.97
C GLN A 163 -15.40 -5.86 -12.07
N MET A 164 -15.63 -4.55 -12.06
CA MET A 164 -14.58 -3.54 -11.95
C MET A 164 -13.93 -3.49 -10.56
N LYS A 165 -14.73 -3.50 -9.49
CA LYS A 165 -14.25 -3.42 -8.11
C LYS A 165 -13.63 -4.76 -7.66
N ASP A 166 -14.43 -5.81 -7.58
CA ASP A 166 -14.00 -7.10 -7.03
C ASP A 166 -13.15 -7.89 -8.03
N GLY A 167 -13.39 -7.69 -9.32
CA GLY A 167 -12.68 -8.42 -10.38
C GLY A 167 -11.38 -7.80 -10.86
N CYS A 168 -11.18 -6.48 -10.66
CA CYS A 168 -9.93 -5.80 -11.01
C CYS A 168 -9.25 -5.16 -9.80
N GLN A 169 -9.96 -4.41 -8.96
CA GLN A 169 -9.32 -3.68 -7.85
C GLN A 169 -8.76 -4.59 -6.75
N LEU A 170 -9.24 -5.84 -6.65
CA LEU A 170 -8.66 -6.85 -5.76
C LEU A 170 -7.16 -7.06 -6.00
N CYS A 171 -6.70 -6.98 -7.25
CA CYS A 171 -5.30 -7.23 -7.63
C CYS A 171 -4.58 -5.97 -8.14
N HIS A 172 -5.34 -4.93 -8.52
CA HIS A 172 -4.80 -3.75 -9.20
C HIS A 172 -5.31 -2.48 -8.54
N GLN A 173 -4.41 -1.63 -8.06
CA GLN A 173 -4.79 -0.30 -7.61
C GLN A 173 -5.12 0.61 -8.82
N LEU A 174 -6.34 0.51 -9.34
CA LEU A 174 -6.79 1.32 -10.47
C LEU A 174 -6.90 2.80 -10.09
N GLY A 175 -6.36 3.66 -10.96
CA GLY A 175 -6.31 5.11 -10.80
C GLY A 175 -4.99 5.65 -10.26
N ASN A 176 -4.05 4.78 -9.84
CA ASN A 176 -2.67 5.22 -9.65
C ASN A 176 -2.05 5.58 -11.02
N ARG A 177 -0.94 6.33 -11.02
CA ARG A 177 -0.34 6.82 -12.27
C ARG A 177 -0.07 5.70 -13.29
N PRO A 178 0.56 4.56 -12.92
CA PRO A 178 0.75 3.46 -13.86
C PRO A 178 -0.53 2.90 -14.46
N THR A 179 -1.66 2.89 -13.74
CA THR A 179 -2.92 2.28 -14.23
C THR A 179 -3.84 3.24 -14.96
N ARG A 180 -3.79 4.54 -14.69
CA ARG A 180 -4.60 5.55 -15.39
C ARG A 180 -3.95 6.08 -16.67
N GLU A 181 -2.63 6.10 -16.72
CA GLU A 181 -1.84 6.48 -17.89
C GLU A 181 -1.30 5.23 -18.61
N LEU A 182 -0.97 5.38 -19.89
CA LEU A 182 -0.23 4.36 -20.64
C LEU A 182 1.28 4.56 -20.40
N PRO A 183 2.05 3.48 -20.14
CA PRO A 183 3.51 3.54 -20.10
C PRO A 183 4.08 4.15 -21.39
N ALA A 184 5.19 4.88 -21.31
CA ALA A 184 5.79 5.56 -22.46
C ALA A 184 6.05 4.61 -23.65
N SER A 185 6.42 3.36 -23.38
CA SER A 185 6.64 2.31 -24.40
C SER A 185 5.37 1.86 -25.13
N LEU A 186 4.19 2.13 -24.56
CA LEU A 186 2.89 1.82 -25.17
C LEU A 186 2.16 3.08 -25.65
N ALA A 187 2.59 4.26 -25.21
CA ALA A 187 1.92 5.53 -25.43
C ALA A 187 1.92 6.00 -26.89
N SER A 188 2.71 5.39 -27.78
CA SER A 188 2.71 5.66 -29.24
C SER A 188 1.75 4.76 -30.03
N ILE A 189 1.24 3.68 -29.43
CA ILE A 189 0.31 2.75 -30.11
C ILE A 189 -1.04 3.45 -30.29
N ARG A 190 -1.58 3.41 -31.51
CA ARG A 190 -2.88 3.99 -31.85
C ARG A 190 -3.75 2.96 -32.59
N PRO A 191 -5.07 2.97 -32.39
CA PRO A 191 -5.82 3.78 -31.41
C PRO A 191 -5.52 3.38 -29.95
N SER A 192 -5.90 4.19 -28.97
CA SER A 192 -5.64 3.93 -27.54
C SER A 192 -6.25 2.61 -27.04
N THR A 193 -7.30 2.11 -27.69
CA THR A 193 -7.85 0.77 -27.44
C THR A 193 -6.85 -0.34 -27.74
N ALA A 194 -6.06 -0.22 -28.81
CA ALA A 194 -4.99 -1.17 -29.14
C ALA A 194 -3.83 -1.09 -28.14
N ALA A 195 -3.53 0.11 -27.62
CA ALA A 195 -2.53 0.29 -26.56
C ALA A 195 -2.96 -0.39 -25.25
N TRP A 196 -4.24 -0.26 -24.88
CA TRP A 196 -4.83 -0.95 -23.73
C TRP A 196 -4.85 -2.47 -23.88
N GLU A 197 -5.17 -2.98 -25.07
CA GLU A 197 -5.09 -4.41 -25.34
C GLU A 197 -3.65 -4.93 -25.21
N ARG A 198 -2.68 -4.24 -25.83
CA ARG A 198 -1.25 -4.58 -25.73
C ARG A 198 -0.75 -4.54 -24.29
N ARG A 199 -1.24 -3.60 -23.48
CA ARG A 199 -0.95 -3.52 -22.04
C ARG A 199 -1.41 -4.78 -21.33
N LEU A 200 -2.66 -5.18 -21.54
CA LEU A 200 -3.25 -6.32 -20.83
C LEU A 200 -2.64 -7.67 -21.23
N LEU A 201 -2.14 -7.79 -22.46
CA LEU A 201 -1.39 -8.97 -22.92
C LEU A 201 0.00 -9.11 -22.28
N SER A 202 0.50 -8.10 -21.57
CA SER A 202 1.90 -8.07 -21.10
C SER A 202 2.18 -9.00 -19.92
N GLY A 203 3.32 -9.69 -19.97
CA GLY A 203 3.87 -10.48 -18.86
C GLY A 203 3.20 -11.85 -18.65
N GLN A 204 3.59 -12.54 -17.57
CA GLN A 204 3.19 -13.93 -17.32
C GLN A 204 1.68 -14.16 -17.22
N ARG A 205 0.88 -13.15 -16.80
CA ARG A 205 -0.59 -13.26 -16.70
C ARG A 205 -1.35 -12.65 -17.88
N GLY A 206 -0.67 -12.26 -18.95
CA GLY A 206 -1.26 -11.58 -20.09
C GLY A 206 -2.52 -12.26 -20.65
N PRO A 207 -2.45 -13.56 -21.02
CA PRO A 207 -3.61 -14.30 -21.51
C PRO A 207 -4.80 -14.31 -20.53
N GLN A 208 -4.55 -14.42 -19.23
CA GLN A 208 -5.61 -14.40 -18.21
C GLN A 208 -6.25 -13.02 -18.06
N MET A 209 -5.48 -11.94 -18.16
CA MET A 209 -6.00 -10.57 -18.11
C MET A 209 -6.86 -10.25 -19.34
N THR A 210 -6.42 -10.67 -20.53
CA THR A 210 -7.24 -10.55 -21.75
C THR A 210 -8.51 -11.39 -21.66
N ALA A 211 -8.43 -12.61 -21.11
CA ALA A 211 -9.62 -13.44 -20.91
C ALA A 211 -10.61 -12.83 -19.90
N ALA A 212 -10.12 -12.13 -18.86
CA ALA A 212 -10.97 -11.45 -17.89
C ALA A 212 -11.84 -10.34 -18.53
N LEU A 213 -11.33 -9.66 -19.57
CA LEU A 213 -12.12 -8.66 -20.31
C LEU A 213 -13.36 -9.23 -21.00
N ASN A 214 -13.34 -10.51 -21.37
CA ASN A 214 -14.50 -11.15 -22.00
C ASN A 214 -15.74 -11.17 -21.08
N ARG A 215 -15.55 -11.05 -19.76
CA ARG A 215 -16.66 -10.95 -18.80
C ARG A 215 -17.43 -9.64 -18.92
N PHE A 216 -16.79 -8.58 -19.41
CA PHE A 216 -17.43 -7.30 -19.71
C PHE A 216 -18.01 -7.25 -21.12
N GLY A 217 -17.34 -7.92 -22.06
CA GLY A 217 -17.42 -7.57 -23.47
C GLY A 217 -16.18 -6.76 -23.85
N LYS A 218 -15.23 -7.44 -24.51
CA LYS A 218 -13.86 -6.97 -24.68
C LYS A 218 -13.76 -5.57 -25.26
N ASP A 219 -14.37 -5.34 -26.42
CA ASP A 219 -14.23 -4.07 -27.13
C ASP A 219 -14.94 -2.93 -26.39
N ARG A 220 -16.08 -3.22 -25.75
CA ARG A 220 -16.80 -2.26 -24.91
C ARG A 220 -15.95 -1.81 -23.72
N ALA A 221 -15.28 -2.75 -23.05
CA ALA A 221 -14.40 -2.44 -21.93
C ALA A 221 -13.13 -1.69 -22.38
N LEU A 222 -12.48 -2.13 -23.46
CA LEU A 222 -11.30 -1.45 -24.01
C LEU A 222 -11.61 0.00 -24.39
N ALA A 223 -12.76 0.26 -25.01
CA ALA A 223 -13.19 1.62 -25.33
C ALA A 223 -13.35 2.49 -24.08
N MET A 224 -13.96 1.97 -23.01
CA MET A 224 -14.13 2.70 -21.74
C MET A 224 -12.78 3.05 -21.09
N PHE A 225 -11.85 2.08 -20.99
CA PHE A 225 -10.54 2.33 -20.38
C PHE A 225 -9.67 3.25 -21.24
N ALA A 226 -9.74 3.11 -22.58
CA ALA A 226 -9.05 4.01 -23.50
C ALA A 226 -9.56 5.45 -23.39
N ASP A 227 -10.88 5.66 -23.42
CA ASP A 227 -11.49 6.98 -23.22
C ASP A 227 -11.04 7.62 -21.90
N TRP A 228 -11.04 6.85 -20.81
CA TRP A 228 -10.60 7.33 -19.50
C TRP A 228 -9.14 7.80 -19.51
N SER A 229 -8.22 7.00 -20.07
CA SER A 229 -6.81 7.42 -20.21
C SER A 229 -6.62 8.60 -21.15
N ASP A 230 -7.37 8.66 -22.25
CA ASP A 230 -7.27 9.73 -23.23
C ASP A 230 -7.76 11.07 -22.64
N ARG A 231 -8.88 11.07 -21.90
CA ARG A 231 -9.37 12.27 -21.20
C ARG A 231 -8.39 12.78 -20.15
N ILE A 232 -7.79 11.89 -19.37
CA ILE A 232 -6.73 12.26 -18.40
C ILE A 232 -5.53 12.87 -19.13
N THR A 233 -5.10 12.27 -20.25
CA THR A 233 -4.00 12.78 -21.08
C THR A 233 -4.32 14.16 -21.66
N ALA A 234 -5.59 14.40 -22.02
CA ALA A 234 -6.09 15.69 -22.48
C ALA A 234 -6.24 16.74 -21.36
N GLY A 235 -5.97 16.38 -20.11
CA GLY A 235 -5.91 17.30 -18.97
C GLY A 235 -7.09 17.22 -18.01
N GLU A 236 -7.98 16.22 -18.12
CA GLU A 236 -9.01 15.96 -17.13
C GLU A 236 -8.37 15.62 -15.77
N VAL A 237 -8.84 16.26 -14.71
CA VAL A 237 -8.40 16.04 -13.34
C VAL A 237 -9.61 15.81 -12.44
N PRO A 238 -9.52 14.93 -11.42
CA PRO A 238 -10.61 14.76 -10.47
C PRO A 238 -10.70 15.97 -9.54
N PRO A 239 -11.85 16.16 -8.86
CA PRO A 239 -11.99 17.21 -7.85
C PRO A 239 -10.95 17.03 -6.75
N GLN A 240 -10.50 18.15 -6.17
CA GLN A 240 -9.57 18.12 -5.05
C GLN A 240 -10.21 17.38 -3.85
N PRO A 241 -9.56 16.32 -3.31
CA PRO A 241 -10.04 15.67 -2.10
C PRO A 241 -9.99 16.63 -0.89
N PRO A 242 -10.85 16.44 0.12
CA PRO A 242 -10.73 17.18 1.37
C PRO A 242 -9.39 16.86 2.05
N ARG A 243 -8.84 17.85 2.76
CA ARG A 243 -7.69 17.64 3.64
C ARG A 243 -8.19 17.18 5.02
N PRO A 244 -7.37 16.41 5.76
CA PRO A 244 -7.68 16.06 7.14
C PRO A 244 -8.10 17.26 8.02
N GLU A 245 -9.17 17.08 8.77
CA GLU A 245 -9.69 18.06 9.73
C GLU A 245 -10.11 17.43 11.06
N GLY A 246 -10.29 18.28 12.09
CA GLY A 246 -10.66 17.82 13.42
C GLY A 246 -9.76 16.71 13.95
N LEU A 247 -10.37 15.57 14.33
CA LEU A 247 -9.67 14.41 14.90
C LEU A 247 -8.75 13.70 13.90
N GLU A 248 -8.97 13.84 12.59
CA GLU A 248 -8.13 13.21 11.57
C GLU A 248 -6.70 13.76 11.59
N ARG A 249 -6.50 14.96 12.16
CA ARG A 249 -5.18 15.58 12.33
C ARG A 249 -4.34 14.93 13.44
N ASN A 250 -4.91 14.03 14.23
CA ASN A 250 -4.19 13.28 15.25
C ASN A 250 -3.61 11.96 14.72
N LEU A 251 -3.73 11.71 13.41
CA LEU A 251 -3.22 10.48 12.80
C LEU A 251 -1.68 10.46 12.77
N VAL A 252 -1.11 9.36 13.24
CA VAL A 252 0.31 9.01 13.09
C VAL A 252 0.39 7.66 12.39
N LEU A 253 1.06 7.62 11.24
CA LEU A 253 1.29 6.39 10.49
C LEU A 253 2.77 6.02 10.56
N SER A 254 3.06 4.78 10.92
CA SER A 254 4.40 4.19 10.81
C SER A 254 4.36 3.12 9.75
N GLU A 255 5.27 3.17 8.80
CA GLU A 255 5.29 2.26 7.67
C GLU A 255 6.69 1.71 7.45
N TRP A 256 6.76 0.41 7.22
CA TRP A 256 7.98 -0.33 6.93
C TRP A 256 7.83 -0.98 5.56
N ASP A 257 8.93 -1.00 4.81
CA ASP A 257 9.02 -1.85 3.64
C ASP A 257 9.33 -3.30 4.07
N TRP A 258 8.79 -4.26 3.35
CA TRP A 258 8.94 -5.70 3.67
C TRP A 258 8.74 -6.63 2.48
N GLY A 259 8.49 -6.06 1.29
CA GLY A 259 8.49 -6.79 0.03
C GLY A 259 9.73 -6.44 -0.80
N GLY A 260 10.00 -7.25 -1.81
CA GLY A 260 10.92 -6.94 -2.88
C GLY A 260 10.22 -6.34 -4.10
N ALA A 261 11.01 -5.96 -5.12
CA ALA A 261 10.52 -5.33 -6.35
C ALA A 261 9.49 -6.17 -7.13
N THR A 262 9.48 -7.49 -6.92
CA THR A 262 8.57 -8.44 -7.58
C THR A 262 7.65 -9.14 -6.58
N SER A 263 7.62 -8.72 -5.32
CA SER A 263 6.80 -9.34 -4.28
C SER A 263 5.31 -9.06 -4.47
N TYR A 264 4.49 -10.03 -4.07
CA TYR A 264 3.04 -9.90 -3.97
C TYR A 264 2.58 -10.44 -2.62
N ILE A 265 2.69 -9.59 -1.61
CA ILE A 265 2.22 -9.83 -0.25
C ILE A 265 0.83 -9.23 -0.14
N HIS A 266 -0.19 -10.08 -0.07
CA HIS A 266 -1.60 -9.63 -0.01
C HIS A 266 -2.33 -10.09 1.25
N ASP A 267 -1.73 -10.99 2.05
CA ASP A 267 -2.28 -11.40 3.34
C ASP A 267 -1.26 -11.20 4.46
N GLN A 268 -1.77 -10.83 5.63
CA GLN A 268 -0.97 -10.69 6.84
C GLN A 268 -1.72 -11.09 8.09
N VAL A 269 -0.98 -11.40 9.15
CA VAL A 269 -1.48 -11.61 10.50
C VAL A 269 -0.58 -10.91 11.51
N ALA A 270 -1.21 -10.07 12.31
CA ALA A 270 -0.53 -9.35 13.39
C ALA A 270 -0.73 -10.02 14.75
N THR A 271 -1.76 -10.85 14.93
CA THR A 271 -2.08 -11.52 16.20
C THR A 271 -3.14 -12.61 16.00
N ASP A 272 -3.37 -13.45 17.01
CA ASP A 272 -4.52 -14.37 17.02
C ASP A 272 -5.82 -13.57 17.12
N LYS A 273 -6.74 -13.78 16.17
CA LYS A 273 -8.04 -13.08 16.12
C LYS A 273 -8.89 -13.30 17.38
N ARG A 274 -8.62 -14.36 18.15
CA ARG A 274 -9.31 -14.70 19.41
C ARG A 274 -8.70 -13.96 20.62
N ASN A 275 -7.46 -13.50 20.51
CA ASN A 275 -6.79 -12.73 21.55
C ASN A 275 -5.89 -11.64 20.94
N PRO A 276 -6.42 -10.41 20.74
CA PRO A 276 -5.68 -9.33 20.08
C PRO A 276 -4.49 -8.80 20.90
N ARG A 277 -4.31 -9.26 22.14
CA ARG A 277 -3.16 -8.88 22.99
C ARG A 277 -1.99 -9.86 22.90
N LEU A 278 -2.13 -10.98 22.20
CA LEU A 278 -1.12 -12.05 22.20
C LEU A 278 0.23 -11.59 21.62
N ASN A 279 0.20 -10.75 20.57
CA ASN A 279 1.39 -10.45 19.75
C ASN A 279 1.68 -8.94 19.73
N ALA A 280 1.48 -8.26 20.86
CA ALA A 280 1.74 -6.82 20.98
C ALA A 280 3.24 -6.53 20.86
N ASN A 281 3.61 -5.56 20.02
CA ASN A 281 5.00 -5.15 19.76
C ASN A 281 5.91 -6.30 19.30
N GLN A 282 5.35 -7.30 18.63
CA GLN A 282 6.07 -8.42 18.04
C GLN A 282 6.00 -8.36 16.52
N LYS A 283 6.68 -9.30 15.87
CA LYS A 283 6.66 -9.43 14.41
C LYS A 283 5.25 -9.58 13.86
N VAL A 284 4.96 -8.82 12.81
CA VAL A 284 3.80 -9.03 11.95
C VAL A 284 4.22 -9.93 10.82
N TYR A 285 3.43 -10.96 10.55
CA TYR A 285 3.74 -11.97 9.55
C TYR A 285 2.88 -11.81 8.31
N GLY A 286 3.46 -12.02 7.14
CA GLY A 286 2.77 -12.09 5.86
C GLY A 286 3.26 -13.30 5.08
N VAL A 287 2.67 -13.51 3.90
CA VAL A 287 3.18 -14.48 2.94
C VAL A 287 3.36 -13.81 1.59
N ASP A 288 4.51 -14.04 0.98
CA ASP A 288 4.77 -13.59 -0.38
C ASP A 288 4.34 -14.70 -1.35
N PHE A 289 3.20 -14.48 -1.98
CA PHE A 289 2.61 -15.42 -2.94
C PHE A 289 3.53 -15.67 -4.14
N THR A 290 4.34 -14.69 -4.54
CA THR A 290 5.20 -14.77 -5.72
C THR A 290 6.60 -15.29 -5.43
N ALA A 291 7.05 -15.17 -4.19
CA ALA A 291 8.39 -15.61 -3.78
C ALA A 291 8.40 -16.90 -2.95
N ASP A 292 7.26 -17.52 -2.66
CA ASP A 292 7.16 -18.73 -1.82
C ASP A 292 7.80 -18.56 -0.43
N GLN A 293 7.55 -17.39 0.18
CA GLN A 293 8.14 -17.03 1.47
C GLN A 293 7.07 -16.73 2.52
N LEU A 294 7.34 -17.16 3.75
CA LEU A 294 6.83 -16.45 4.92
C LEU A 294 7.67 -15.19 5.07
N VAL A 295 7.04 -14.04 5.21
CA VAL A 295 7.71 -12.74 5.41
C VAL A 295 7.29 -12.13 6.73
N TRP A 296 8.09 -11.20 7.25
CA TRP A 296 7.79 -10.50 8.49
C TRP A 296 8.34 -9.08 8.53
N VAL A 297 7.68 -8.24 9.32
CA VAL A 297 8.20 -6.95 9.82
C VAL A 297 8.30 -7.03 11.32
N ASP A 298 9.42 -6.60 11.87
CA ASP A 298 9.59 -6.31 13.28
C ASP A 298 9.47 -4.79 13.49
N PRO A 299 8.34 -4.29 14.05
CA PRO A 299 8.12 -2.87 14.21
C PRO A 299 8.97 -2.24 15.32
N VAL A 300 9.51 -3.05 16.25
CA VAL A 300 10.37 -2.57 17.35
C VAL A 300 11.81 -2.47 16.89
N GLU A 301 12.29 -3.48 16.18
CA GLU A 301 13.68 -3.52 15.68
C GLU A 301 13.86 -2.79 14.34
N HIS A 302 12.75 -2.36 13.70
CA HIS A 302 12.75 -1.77 12.36
C HIS A 302 13.47 -2.67 11.34
N THR A 303 13.20 -3.98 11.41
CA THR A 303 13.72 -4.98 10.48
C THR A 303 12.58 -5.62 9.70
N ALA A 304 12.90 -6.11 8.51
CA ALA A 304 12.01 -6.98 7.74
C ALA A 304 12.81 -8.17 7.21
N GLY A 305 12.13 -9.29 6.94
CA GLY A 305 12.79 -10.48 6.43
C GLY A 305 11.83 -11.49 5.84
N GLY A 306 12.40 -12.57 5.32
CA GLY A 306 11.64 -13.67 4.73
C GLY A 306 12.35 -15.01 4.83
N MET A 307 11.57 -16.09 4.85
CA MET A 307 12.03 -17.47 4.90
C MET A 307 11.29 -18.28 3.85
N LYS A 308 12.02 -19.07 3.07
CA LYS A 308 11.41 -19.97 2.08
C LYS A 308 10.58 -21.03 2.78
N ILE A 309 9.37 -21.24 2.27
CA ILE A 309 8.49 -22.29 2.78
C ILE A 309 8.93 -23.62 2.13
N PRO A 310 9.28 -24.64 2.93
CA PRO A 310 9.73 -25.91 2.40
C PRO A 310 8.59 -26.70 1.74
N VAL A 311 8.95 -27.53 0.76
CA VAL A 311 8.06 -28.52 0.13
C VAL A 311 8.49 -29.93 0.54
N LEU A 312 7.54 -30.86 0.56
CA LEU A 312 7.80 -32.29 0.70
C LEU A 312 8.52 -32.82 -0.54
N ALA A 313 9.16 -33.99 -0.41
CA ALA A 313 9.96 -34.62 -1.47
C ALA A 313 9.20 -34.83 -2.81
N THR A 314 7.88 -34.91 -2.77
CA THR A 314 7.02 -34.99 -3.97
C THR A 314 7.03 -33.72 -4.82
N GLY A 315 7.59 -32.61 -4.32
CA GLY A 315 7.65 -31.31 -4.98
C GLY A 315 6.27 -30.64 -5.10
N ALA A 316 6.25 -29.42 -5.66
CA ALA A 316 5.03 -28.69 -6.04
C ALA A 316 5.25 -28.02 -7.41
N SER A 317 4.16 -27.66 -8.09
CA SER A 317 4.22 -27.06 -9.43
C SER A 317 3.92 -25.57 -9.38
N PRO A 318 4.64 -24.73 -10.17
CA PRO A 318 4.41 -23.29 -10.18
C PRO A 318 2.94 -22.94 -10.45
N TYR A 319 2.39 -22.05 -9.63
CA TYR A 319 1.05 -21.53 -9.88
C TYR A 319 1.05 -20.52 -11.03
N MET A 320 2.08 -19.67 -11.08
CA MET A 320 2.22 -18.65 -12.10
C MET A 320 2.69 -19.27 -13.43
N PRO A 321 2.16 -18.79 -14.58
CA PRO A 321 2.57 -19.28 -15.88
C PRO A 321 4.07 -19.13 -16.09
N GLN A 322 4.74 -20.20 -16.53
CA GLN A 322 6.18 -20.21 -16.80
C GLN A 322 6.48 -19.87 -18.27
N LYS A 323 5.71 -18.92 -18.83
CA LYS A 323 5.87 -18.39 -20.19
C LYS A 323 5.39 -16.95 -20.25
N VAL A 324 6.05 -16.13 -21.06
CA VAL A 324 5.63 -14.77 -21.41
C VAL A 324 5.35 -14.74 -22.90
N GLU A 325 4.09 -14.62 -23.30
CA GLU A 325 3.70 -14.53 -24.72
C GLU A 325 3.97 -13.14 -25.29
N THR A 326 3.96 -12.13 -24.44
CA THR A 326 4.13 -10.73 -24.84
C THR A 326 4.93 -10.00 -23.77
N PRO A 327 6.08 -9.38 -24.14
CA PRO A 327 6.99 -8.79 -23.18
C PRO A 327 6.33 -7.72 -22.31
N SER A 328 6.70 -7.73 -21.03
CA SER A 328 6.40 -6.69 -20.06
C SER A 328 7.11 -5.38 -20.42
N PRO A 329 6.42 -4.23 -20.36
CA PRO A 329 7.06 -2.91 -20.47
C PRO A 329 8.15 -2.63 -19.42
N TYR A 330 8.20 -3.42 -18.34
CA TYR A 330 9.09 -3.20 -17.20
C TYR A 330 10.17 -4.29 -17.06
N PHE A 331 9.82 -5.55 -17.38
CA PHE A 331 10.66 -6.72 -17.15
C PHE A 331 10.94 -7.52 -18.43
N GLY A 332 10.51 -7.02 -19.61
CA GLY A 332 10.72 -7.73 -20.87
C GLY A 332 10.12 -9.13 -20.86
N GLU A 333 10.93 -10.12 -21.25
CA GLU A 333 10.55 -11.54 -21.33
C GLU A 333 10.84 -12.32 -20.03
N ASP A 334 11.34 -11.66 -18.99
CA ASP A 334 11.78 -12.32 -17.76
C ASP A 334 10.62 -13.01 -17.04
N LEU A 335 10.85 -14.26 -16.62
CA LEU A 335 9.98 -15.01 -15.72
C LEU A 335 10.25 -14.59 -14.27
N ILE A 336 9.71 -13.44 -13.88
CA ILE A 336 9.92 -12.86 -12.55
C ILE A 336 9.26 -13.65 -11.42
N TRP A 337 8.28 -14.50 -11.74
CA TRP A 337 7.53 -15.30 -10.77
C TRP A 337 7.61 -16.80 -11.05
N ASN A 338 8.17 -17.52 -10.08
CA ASN A 338 8.18 -18.97 -10.03
C ASN A 338 7.80 -19.40 -8.60
N ASN A 339 6.52 -19.71 -8.41
CA ASN A 339 5.91 -19.89 -7.10
C ASN A 339 5.16 -21.23 -6.94
N PRO A 340 5.88 -22.36 -6.92
CA PRO A 340 5.28 -23.67 -6.66
C PRO A 340 4.53 -23.77 -5.33
N VAL A 341 4.96 -23.05 -4.28
CA VAL A 341 4.31 -23.11 -2.96
C VAL A 341 3.07 -22.23 -2.88
N ASN A 342 3.06 -21.09 -3.57
CA ASN A 342 1.93 -20.17 -3.70
C ASN A 342 1.21 -19.85 -2.37
N PRO A 343 1.92 -19.49 -1.29
CA PRO A 343 1.35 -19.40 0.05
C PRO A 343 0.25 -18.33 0.16
N HIS A 344 -0.69 -18.55 1.10
CA HIS A 344 -1.85 -17.68 1.32
C HIS A 344 -2.38 -17.84 2.76
N ASN A 345 -3.12 -16.84 3.25
CA ASN A 345 -3.88 -16.86 4.50
C ASN A 345 -3.05 -17.25 5.74
N PRO A 346 -1.99 -16.49 6.11
CA PRO A 346 -1.33 -16.68 7.38
C PRO A 346 -2.31 -16.37 8.52
N MET A 347 -2.37 -17.25 9.52
CA MET A 347 -3.24 -17.17 10.68
C MET A 347 -2.45 -17.58 11.91
N MET A 348 -2.55 -16.78 12.97
CA MET A 348 -1.84 -17.03 14.21
C MET A 348 -2.73 -17.80 15.19
N ASP A 349 -2.18 -18.83 15.83
CA ASP A 349 -2.85 -19.56 16.88
C ASP A 349 -2.49 -19.06 18.29
N GLN A 350 -3.10 -19.66 19.32
CA GLN A 350 -2.95 -19.26 20.72
C GLN A 350 -1.56 -19.52 21.30
N ARG A 351 -0.69 -20.19 20.53
CA ARG A 351 0.71 -20.49 20.87
C ARG A 351 1.67 -19.66 19.99
N GLU A 352 1.16 -18.61 19.34
CA GLU A 352 1.90 -17.71 18.45
C GLU A 352 2.42 -18.38 17.17
N ARG A 353 1.99 -19.61 16.88
CA ARG A 353 2.39 -20.30 15.65
C ARG A 353 1.62 -19.72 14.47
N VAL A 354 2.31 -19.55 13.35
CA VAL A 354 1.73 -19.00 12.13
C VAL A 354 1.41 -20.13 11.17
N TRP A 355 0.12 -20.45 11.06
CA TRP A 355 -0.42 -21.39 10.09
C TRP A 355 -0.64 -20.68 8.77
N MET A 356 -0.28 -21.31 7.66
CA MET A 356 -0.51 -20.78 6.33
C MET A 356 -0.98 -21.89 5.40
N THR A 357 -1.78 -21.53 4.40
CA THR A 357 -2.06 -22.47 3.31
C THR A 357 -0.92 -22.40 2.29
N ALA A 358 -0.43 -23.56 1.87
CA ALA A 358 0.73 -23.67 1.00
C ALA A 358 0.66 -24.98 0.19
N ALA A 359 1.03 -24.95 -1.08
CA ALA A 359 1.22 -26.16 -1.87
C ALA A 359 2.57 -26.80 -1.51
N VAL A 360 2.54 -27.76 -0.58
CA VAL A 360 3.75 -28.44 -0.08
C VAL A 360 4.01 -29.77 -0.78
N ARG A 361 3.06 -30.24 -1.59
CA ARG A 361 3.19 -31.46 -2.40
C ARG A 361 2.51 -31.30 -3.76
N GLY A 362 2.69 -32.32 -4.60
CA GLY A 362 2.10 -32.38 -5.93
C GLY A 362 0.58 -32.40 -5.90
N LEU A 363 0.00 -32.12 -7.07
CA LEU A 363 -1.44 -31.92 -7.26
C LEU A 363 -2.24 -33.22 -7.14
N SER A 364 -1.63 -34.40 -7.17
CA SER A 364 -2.35 -35.67 -7.05
C SER A 364 -2.72 -35.93 -5.59
N ASN A 365 -3.97 -36.32 -5.33
CA ASN A 365 -4.36 -36.84 -4.02
C ASN A 365 -4.07 -38.34 -3.91
N PRO A 366 -3.93 -38.87 -2.68
CA PRO A 366 -3.87 -40.31 -2.47
C PRO A 366 -5.16 -40.98 -2.98
N SER A 367 -5.07 -42.25 -3.40
CA SER A 367 -6.19 -42.97 -4.03
C SER A 367 -7.42 -43.13 -3.14
N ASN A 368 -7.27 -43.08 -1.81
CA ASN A 368 -8.40 -43.11 -0.89
C ASN A 368 -9.32 -41.86 -1.00
N CYS A 369 -8.84 -40.76 -1.58
CA CYS A 369 -9.63 -39.54 -1.82
C CYS A 369 -10.61 -39.67 -2.99
N THR A 370 -10.49 -40.73 -3.80
CA THR A 370 -11.38 -41.03 -4.93
C THR A 370 -11.93 -42.46 -4.88
N SER A 371 -11.54 -43.26 -3.89
CA SER A 371 -11.99 -44.65 -3.77
C SER A 371 -13.49 -44.75 -3.46
N ALA A 372 -14.16 -45.68 -4.14
CA ALA A 372 -15.56 -46.03 -3.86
C ALA A 372 -15.77 -46.65 -2.46
N ASP A 373 -14.71 -47.18 -1.86
CA ASP A 373 -14.73 -47.76 -0.50
C ASP A 373 -14.68 -46.67 0.59
N ASN A 374 -14.34 -45.43 0.24
CA ASN A 374 -14.42 -44.29 1.15
C ASN A 374 -15.79 -43.61 0.98
N PRO A 375 -16.68 -43.66 2.00
CA PRO A 375 -18.04 -43.12 1.89
C PRO A 375 -18.07 -41.61 1.60
N TYR A 376 -17.04 -40.87 2.03
CA TYR A 376 -16.91 -39.44 1.75
C TYR A 376 -16.44 -39.19 0.32
N ALA A 377 -15.46 -39.96 -0.17
CA ALA A 377 -14.97 -39.86 -1.53
C ALA A 377 -16.04 -40.27 -2.56
N LYS A 378 -16.95 -41.18 -2.19
CA LYS A 378 -18.11 -41.51 -3.03
C LYS A 378 -19.04 -40.31 -3.25
N TYR A 379 -19.20 -39.45 -2.24
CA TYR A 379 -20.03 -38.24 -2.33
C TYR A 379 -19.30 -37.07 -2.99
N PHE A 380 -18.02 -36.88 -2.64
CA PHE A 380 -17.20 -35.77 -3.11
C PHE A 380 -15.77 -36.23 -3.41
N PRO A 381 -15.54 -36.85 -4.58
CA PRO A 381 -14.22 -37.35 -4.95
C PRO A 381 -13.25 -36.19 -5.16
N LEU A 382 -12.10 -36.25 -4.49
CA LEU A 382 -11.07 -35.22 -4.55
C LEU A 382 -9.90 -35.71 -5.40
N GLU A 383 -10.01 -35.60 -6.72
CA GLU A 383 -8.95 -36.05 -7.65
C GLU A 383 -7.65 -35.25 -7.50
N ARG A 384 -7.79 -33.94 -7.25
CA ARG A 384 -6.67 -33.00 -7.20
C ARG A 384 -6.61 -32.24 -5.89
N SER A 385 -5.39 -31.95 -5.49
CA SER A 385 -5.01 -31.08 -4.38
C SER A 385 -4.57 -29.73 -4.92
N SER A 386 -4.85 -28.66 -4.19
CA SER A 386 -4.25 -27.34 -4.41
C SER A 386 -3.26 -27.05 -3.28
N ARG A 387 -3.68 -26.32 -2.27
CA ARG A 387 -2.90 -26.00 -1.06
C ARG A 387 -3.22 -26.97 0.07
N GLN A 388 -2.23 -27.25 0.90
CA GLN A 388 -2.36 -27.93 2.19
C GLN A 388 -2.06 -26.90 3.28
N ALA A 389 -1.46 -27.30 4.39
CA ALA A 389 -1.02 -26.40 5.43
C ALA A 389 0.49 -26.46 5.63
N ALA A 390 1.06 -25.35 6.10
CA ALA A 390 2.37 -25.30 6.72
C ALA A 390 2.25 -24.48 8.01
N VAL A 391 3.08 -24.80 9.00
CA VAL A 391 3.10 -24.07 10.27
C VAL A 391 4.51 -23.60 10.57
N TYR A 392 4.64 -22.30 10.84
CA TYR A 392 5.84 -21.71 11.40
C TYR A 392 5.71 -21.62 12.92
N ASP A 393 6.72 -22.09 13.63
CA ASP A 393 6.83 -21.91 15.09
C ASP A 393 7.93 -20.90 15.40
N PRO A 394 7.59 -19.68 15.87
CA PRO A 394 8.58 -18.66 16.21
C PRO A 394 9.60 -19.10 17.27
N ARG A 395 9.27 -20.10 18.12
CA ARG A 395 10.15 -20.57 19.20
C ARG A 395 11.28 -21.44 18.68
N THR A 396 11.03 -22.20 17.61
CA THR A 396 12.05 -23.05 16.96
C THR A 396 12.64 -22.40 15.72
N GLY A 397 11.97 -21.39 15.16
CA GLY A 397 12.34 -20.77 13.89
C GLY A 397 12.12 -21.68 12.69
N GLN A 398 11.31 -22.74 12.81
CA GLN A 398 11.11 -23.74 11.75
C GLN A 398 9.74 -23.63 11.11
N ILE A 399 9.68 -23.91 9.81
CA ILE A 399 8.45 -24.11 9.05
C ILE A 399 8.29 -25.61 8.78
N VAL A 400 7.15 -26.17 9.16
CA VAL A 400 6.83 -27.60 8.98
C VAL A 400 5.63 -27.73 8.04
N PRO A 401 5.78 -28.40 6.88
CA PRO A 401 4.66 -28.83 6.06
C PRO A 401 3.75 -29.81 6.80
N VAL A 402 2.43 -29.69 6.63
CA VAL A 402 1.41 -30.51 7.31
C VAL A 402 0.56 -31.28 6.31
#